data_AF-A0A968YJ12-F1
#
_entry.id   AF-A0A968YJ12-F1
#
_cell.length_a   1.000
_cell.length_b   1.000
_cell.length_c   1.000
_cell.angle_alpha   90.00
_cell.angle_beta   90.00
_cell.angle_gamma   90.00
#
_symmetry.space_group_name_H-M   'P 1'
#
loop_
_entity.id
_entity.type
_entity.pdbx_description
1 polymer ?
#
loop_
_entity_poly.entity_id
_entity_poly.type
_entity_poly.pdbx_seq_one_letter_code
_entity_poly.pdbx_strand_id
1 'polypeptide(L)'
;MSTMIGQILRQRYKIIKWLGAGGFGETYLTEDLDIPVTPKPKCVLKRLQPQAMLPDVLRLFETEAITLYNLGQNHDQIPKLFAYFLVSDGAL
;
A
#
# COMPACT_ATOMS: atom_id res chain seq x y z
N MET A 1 -14.20 -14.04 -4.91
CA MET A 1 -13.43 -14.04 -3.64
C MET A 1 -12.18 -13.21 -3.89
N SER A 2 -11.92 -12.14 -3.13
CA SER A 2 -10.73 -11.30 -3.38
C SER A 2 -9.46 -12.12 -3.11
N THR A 3 -8.77 -12.47 -4.19
CA THR A 3 -7.58 -13.35 -4.25
C THR A 3 -6.33 -12.79 -3.53
N MET A 4 -6.42 -11.60 -2.94
CA MET A 4 -5.31 -10.89 -2.30
C MET A 4 -5.08 -11.26 -0.83
N ILE A 5 -6.10 -11.73 -0.11
CA ILE A 5 -5.93 -12.07 1.31
C ILE A 5 -4.92 -13.22 1.44
N GLY A 6 -3.93 -13.05 2.30
CA GLY A 6 -2.83 -14.00 2.51
C GLY A 6 -1.60 -13.74 1.64
N GLN A 7 -1.69 -12.93 0.57
CA GLN A 7 -0.52 -12.57 -0.23
C GLN A 7 0.47 -11.74 0.58
N ILE A 8 1.76 -11.95 0.31
CA ILE A 8 2.86 -11.18 0.88
C ILE A 8 3.48 -10.34 -0.23
N LEU A 9 3.37 -9.02 -0.10
CA LEU A 9 3.94 -8.07 -1.05
C LEU A 9 5.31 -7.59 -0.57
N ARG A 10 6.28 -7.54 -1.49
CA ARG A 10 7.67 -7.14 -1.22
C ARG A 10 8.31 -7.97 -0.09
N GLN A 11 7.87 -9.21 0.09
CA GLN A 11 8.29 -10.11 1.20
C GLN A 11 8.06 -9.52 2.61
N ARG A 12 7.31 -8.42 2.73
CA ARG A 12 7.18 -7.63 3.96
C ARG A 12 5.73 -7.45 4.40
N TYR A 13 4.82 -7.12 3.47
CA TYR A 13 3.46 -6.74 3.83
C TYR A 13 2.50 -7.90 3.55
N LYS A 14 2.04 -8.57 4.61
CA LYS A 14 1.05 -9.66 4.49
C LYS A 14 -0.36 -9.08 4.53
N ILE A 15 -1.16 -9.31 3.49
CA ILE A 15 -2.55 -8.85 3.44
C ILE A 15 -3.43 -9.71 4.33
N ILE A 16 -4.12 -9.09 5.29
CA ILE A 16 -4.98 -9.79 6.25
C ILE A 16 -6.47 -9.45 6.13
N LYS A 17 -6.81 -8.28 5.57
CA LYS A 17 -8.21 -7.87 5.38
C LYS A 17 -8.36 -6.85 4.25
N TRP A 18 -9.43 -6.97 3.47
CA TRP A 18 -9.86 -5.91 2.54
C TRP A 18 -10.66 -4.85 3.29
N LEU A 19 -10.31 -3.58 3.09
CA LEU A 19 -10.94 -2.44 3.78
C LEU A 19 -11.94 -1.70 2.89
N GLY A 20 -11.73 -1.70 1.58
CA GLY A 20 -12.59 -0.99 0.66
C GLY A 20 -11.95 -0.81 -0.72
N ALA A 21 -12.75 -0.29 -1.65
CA ALA A 21 -12.28 0.19 -2.94
C ALA A 21 -12.85 1.58 -3.21
N GLY A 22 -12.11 2.39 -3.96
CA GLY A 22 -12.53 3.70 -4.43
C GLY A 22 -12.11 3.91 -5.89
N GLY A 23 -12.29 5.13 -6.41
CA GLY A 23 -12.06 5.44 -7.83
C GLY A 23 -10.63 5.17 -8.35
N PHE A 24 -9.66 4.98 -7.46
CA PHE A 24 -8.25 4.78 -7.81
C PHE A 24 -7.69 3.42 -7.37
N GLY A 25 -8.53 2.51 -6.86
CA GLY A 25 -8.11 1.14 -6.54
C GLY A 25 -8.58 0.67 -5.17
N GLU A 26 -7.81 -0.24 -4.59
CA GLU A 26 -8.21 -1.04 -3.43
C GLU A 26 -7.35 -0.74 -2.21
N THR A 27 -7.96 -0.82 -1.04
CA THR A 27 -7.31 -0.57 0.25
C THR A 27 -7.38 -1.83 1.11
N TYR A 28 -6.24 -2.20 1.68
CA TYR A 28 -6.05 -3.41 2.48
C TYR A 28 -5.44 -3.10 3.84
N LEU A 29 -5.78 -3.90 4.84
CA LEU A 29 -5.05 -3.99 6.10
C LEU A 29 -3.97 -5.06 5.97
N THR A 30 -2.76 -4.72 6.36
CA THR A 30 -1.59 -5.59 6.27
C THR A 30 -0.84 -5.68 7.58
N GLU A 31 -0.08 -6.77 7.76
CA GLU A 31 0.93 -6.90 8.82
C GLU A 31 2.32 -6.61 8.24
N ASP A 32 3.14 -5.85 8.97
CA ASP A 32 4.53 -5.58 8.63
C ASP A 32 5.44 -6.69 9.19
N LEU A 33 5.87 -7.60 8.32
CA LEU A 33 6.64 -8.80 8.69
C LEU A 33 8.09 -8.47 9.08
N ASP A 34 8.65 -7.35 8.60
CA ASP A 34 10.04 -6.95 8.88
C ASP A 34 10.25 -6.57 10.35
N ILE A 35 9.19 -6.17 11.06
CA ILE A 35 9.30 -5.75 12.46
C ILE A 35 9.30 -7.00 13.37
N PRO A 36 10.33 -7.23 14.20
CA PRO A 36 10.51 -8.46 14.96
C PRO A 36 9.70 -8.48 16.28
N VAL A 37 8.44 -8.04 16.25
CA VAL A 37 7.53 -8.04 17.42
C VAL A 37 6.30 -8.90 17.18
N THR A 38 5.67 -9.37 18.27
CA THR A 38 4.42 -10.13 18.24
C THR A 38 3.43 -9.48 19.23
N PRO A 39 2.24 -9.03 18.80
CA PRO A 39 1.70 -9.11 17.43
C PRO A 39 2.45 -8.20 16.44
N LYS A 40 2.43 -8.56 15.15
CA LYS A 40 3.03 -7.75 14.09
C LYS A 40 2.30 -6.39 13.98
N PRO A 41 3.01 -5.27 13.76
CA PRO A 41 2.38 -3.98 13.54
C PRO A 41 1.49 -4.02 12.29
N LYS A 42 0.37 -3.30 12.36
CA LYS A 42 -0.58 -3.21 11.24
C LYS A 42 -0.36 -1.91 10.47
N CYS A 43 -0.47 -1.99 9.16
CA CYS A 43 -0.43 -0.84 8.27
C CYS A 43 -1.49 -0.96 7.18
N VAL A 44 -1.73 0.16 6.49
CA VAL A 44 -2.67 0.22 5.37
C VAL A 44 -1.89 0.16 4.07
N LEU A 45 -2.32 -0.71 3.15
CA LEU A 45 -1.78 -0.81 1.80
C LEU A 45 -2.84 -0.34 0.79
N LYS A 46 -2.51 0.68 0.00
CA LYS A 46 -3.34 1.20 -1.09
C LYS A 46 -2.77 0.71 -2.41
N ARG A 47 -3.48 -0.18 -3.10
CA ARG A 47 -3.12 -0.71 -4.43
C ARG A 47 -3.82 0.11 -5.50
N LEU A 48 -3.04 0.79 -6.32
CA LEU A 48 -3.52 1.47 -7.52
C LEU A 48 -4.06 0.44 -8.53
N GLN A 49 -5.33 0.54 -8.91
CA GLN A 49 -5.97 -0.30 -9.93
C GLN A 49 -6.93 0.55 -10.80
N PRO A 50 -6.41 1.44 -11.67
CA PRO A 50 -7.26 2.27 -12.51
C PRO A 50 -7.82 1.45 -13.67
N GLN A 51 -8.95 1.89 -14.22
CA GLN A 51 -9.52 1.30 -15.45
C GLN A 51 -8.57 1.47 -16.65
N ALA A 52 -7.79 2.55 -16.67
CA ALA A 52 -6.76 2.79 -17.67
C ALA A 52 -5.49 3.32 -16.99
N MET A 53 -4.34 2.71 -17.29
CA MET A 53 -3.02 3.14 -16.83
C MET A 53 -2.54 4.34 -17.66
N LEU A 54 -3.18 5.49 -17.48
CA LEU A 54 -2.76 6.73 -18.12
C LEU A 54 -1.50 7.28 -17.43
N PRO A 55 -0.55 7.88 -18.16
CA PRO A 55 0.68 8.44 -17.58
C PRO A 55 0.42 9.39 -16.40
N ASP A 56 -0.64 10.20 -16.49
CA ASP A 56 -1.01 11.13 -15.42
C ASP A 56 -1.46 10.43 -14.14
N VAL A 57 -2.12 9.28 -14.22
CA VAL A 57 -2.56 8.53 -13.02
C VAL A 57 -1.35 8.05 -12.24
N LEU A 58 -0.35 7.50 -12.94
CA LEU A 58 0.91 7.08 -12.34
C LEU A 58 1.66 8.25 -11.71
N ARG A 59 1.80 9.35 -12.45
CA ARG A 59 2.48 10.56 -11.97
C ARG A 59 1.80 11.16 -10.74
N LEU A 60 0.47 11.21 -10.72
CA LEU A 60 -0.30 11.72 -9.58
C LEU A 60 -0.16 10.79 -8.36
N PHE A 61 -0.16 9.48 -8.56
CA PHE A 61 0.04 8.52 -7.48
C PHE A 61 1.45 8.60 -6.87
N GLU A 62 2.47 8.78 -7.71
CA GLU A 62 3.84 9.02 -7.25
C GLU A 62 3.95 10.36 -6.50
N THR A 63 3.29 11.41 -7.00
CA THR A 63 3.24 12.72 -6.33
C THR A 63 2.57 12.62 -4.96
N GLU A 64 1.43 11.91 -4.86
CA GLU A 64 0.73 11.65 -3.59
C GLU A 64 1.66 10.98 -2.58
N ALA A 65 2.44 9.97 -3.01
CA ALA A 65 3.39 9.28 -2.16
C ALA A 65 4.51 10.20 -1.64
N ILE A 66 5.12 11.01 -2.51
CA ILE A 66 6.18 11.96 -2.13
C ILE A 66 5.64 13.00 -1.14
N THR A 67 4.47 13.58 -1.43
CA THR A 67 3.83 14.57 -0.56
C THR A 67 3.49 13.98 0.80
N LEU A 68 2.88 12.79 0.84
CA LEU A 68 2.51 12.13 2.10
C LEU A 68 3.75 11.78 2.93
N TYR A 69 4.82 11.30 2.30
CA TYR A 69 6.10 11.06 2.99
C TYR A 69 6.59 12.34 3.65
N ASN A 70 6.75 13.43 2.88
CA ASN A 70 7.29 14.70 3.39
C ASN A 70 6.46 15.27 4.54
N LEU A 71 5.13 15.24 4.43
CA LEU A 71 4.23 15.78 5.45
C LEU A 71 4.16 14.88 6.70
N GLY A 72 4.18 13.56 6.53
CA GLY A 72 4.08 12.60 7.62
C GLY A 72 5.30 12.53 8.53
N GLN A 73 6.48 12.99 8.08
CA GLN A 73 7.71 12.90 8.89
C GLN A 73 7.63 13.69 10.21
N ASN A 74 6.98 14.86 10.18
CA ASN A 74 7.03 15.84 11.27
C ASN A 74 5.65 16.20 11.84
N HIS A 75 4.59 15.46 11.50
CA HIS A 75 3.23 15.80 11.91
C HIS A 75 2.41 14.57 12.35
N ASP A 76 2.09 14.48 13.64
CA ASP A 76 1.43 13.29 14.21
C ASP A 76 -0.01 13.06 13.73
N GLN A 77 -0.67 14.10 13.23
CA GLN A 77 -2.02 13.97 12.64
C GLN A 77 -2.00 13.59 11.15
N ILE A 78 -0.83 13.43 10.54
CA ILE A 78 -0.69 13.04 9.13
C ILE A 78 -0.14 11.60 9.09
N PRO A 79 -0.78 10.68 8.34
CA PRO A 79 -0.27 9.32 8.20
C PRO A 79 1.16 9.29 7.64
N LYS A 80 2.00 8.43 8.21
CA LYS A 80 3.36 8.19 7.72
C LYS A 80 3.35 7.20 6.56
N LEU A 81 4.05 7.53 5.47
CA LEU A 81 4.29 6.59 4.39
C LEU A 81 5.53 5.73 4.70
N PHE A 82 5.33 4.42 4.86
CA PHE A 82 6.43 3.49 5.15
C PHE A 82 7.12 2.95 3.89
N ALA A 83 6.41 2.85 2.77
CA ALA A 83 6.95 2.35 1.51
C ALA A 83 6.08 2.73 0.31
N TYR A 84 6.72 2.85 -0.85
CA TYR A 84 6.11 2.91 -2.17
C TYR A 84 6.87 1.94 -3.09
N PHE A 85 6.16 1.11 -3.85
CA PHE A 85 6.78 0.12 -4.74
C PHE A 85 5.80 -0.35 -5.82
N LEU A 86 6.36 -0.81 -6.94
CA LEU A 86 5.60 -1.53 -7.96
C LEU A 86 5.52 -3.01 -7.59
N VAL A 87 4.37 -3.61 -7.85
CA VAL A 87 4.19 -5.05 -7.76
C VAL A 87 4.26 -5.59 -9.17
N SER A 88 5.24 -6.45 -9.45
CA SER A 88 5.19 -7.28 -10.64
C SER A 88 4.11 -8.33 -10.41
N ASP A 89 3.06 -8.36 -11.22
CA ASP A 89 2.13 -9.49 -11.23
C ASP A 89 2.90 -10.71 -11.76
N GLY A 90 3.52 -11.46 -10.85
CA GLY A 90 4.09 -12.80 -11.03
C GLY A 90 4.84 -13.09 -12.34
N ALA A 91 6.17 -12.99 -12.31
CA ALA A 91 7.01 -13.90 -13.09
C ALA A 91 7.89 -14.70 -12.11
N LEU A 92 7.37 -15.89 -11.78
CA LEU A 92 7.96 -17.05 -11.10
C LEU A 92 8.48 -16.87 -9.66
#